data_AF-A0A411WK06-F1
#
_entry.id   AF-A0A411WK06-F1
#
_cell.length_a   1.000
_cell.length_b   1.000
_cell.length_c   1.000
_cell.angle_alpha   90.00
_cell.angle_beta   90.00
_cell.angle_gamma   90.00
#
_symmetry.space_group_name_H-M   'P 1'
#
loop_
_entity.id
_entity.type
_entity.pdbx_description
1 polymer ?
#
loop_
_entity_poly.entity_id
_entity_poly.type
_entity_poly.pdbx_seq_one_letter_code
_entity_poly.pdbx_strand_id
1 'polypeptide(L)' 'MGVIKLKKKLNGWGVNFQVIDAPRTLSAECGMAVRFELVELRPYLTLINSQVKAVYQVTAEGYHVLWQDEQ' A
#
# COMPACT_ATOMS: atom_id res chain seq x y z
N MET A 1 1.13 15.51 -0.85
CA MET A 1 1.67 15.30 0.52
C MET A 1 1.38 13.92 1.13
N GLY A 2 0.62 13.03 0.50
CA GLY A 2 0.18 11.77 1.14
C GLY A 2 1.22 10.69 1.37
N VAL A 3 2.08 10.50 0.38
CA VAL A 3 3.20 9.56 0.46
C VAL A 3 4.10 9.86 1.66
N ILE A 4 4.23 11.14 2.04
CA ILE A 4 5.04 11.55 3.20
C ILE A 4 4.44 11.03 4.51
N LYS A 5 3.11 11.04 4.65
CA LYS A 5 2.43 10.52 5.85
C LYS A 5 2.55 9.00 5.94
N LEU A 6 2.36 8.29 4.83
CA LEU A 6 2.53 6.84 4.79
C LEU A 6 3.97 6.44 5.12
N LYS A 7 4.95 7.05 4.45
CA LYS A 7 6.38 6.81 4.71
C LYS A 7 6.77 7.09 6.16
N LYS A 8 6.29 8.21 6.74
CA LYS A 8 6.54 8.54 8.15
C LYS A 8 5.94 7.49 9.09
N LYS A 9 4.74 6.99 8.79
CA LYS A 9 4.06 5.98 9.61
C LYS A 9 4.78 4.62 9.53
N LEU A 10 5.17 4.20 8.33
CA LEU A 10 5.98 2.98 8.12
C LEU A 10 7.35 3.07 8.81
N ASN A 11 8.04 4.20 8.68
CA ASN A 11 9.29 4.45 9.40
C ASN A 11 9.10 4.42 10.92
N GLY A 12 8.01 5.01 11.43
CA GLY A 12 7.69 4.96 12.86
C GLY A 12 7.42 3.55 13.39
N TRP A 13 7.04 2.62 12.52
CA TRP A 13 6.87 1.21 12.85
C TRP A 13 8.14 0.37 12.66
N GLY A 14 9.24 0.98 12.19
CA GLY A 14 10.45 0.25 11.81
C GLY A 14 10.25 -0.67 10.61
N VAL A 15 9.22 -0.42 9.78
CA VAL A 15 8.91 -1.24 8.61
C VAL A 15 9.72 -0.75 7.42
N ASN A 16 10.49 -1.67 6.83
CA ASN A 16 11.15 -1.42 5.57
C ASN A 16 10.12 -1.39 4.44
N PHE A 17 10.20 -0.37 3.60
CA PHE A 17 9.32 -0.21 2.46
C PHE A 17 10.09 0.22 1.21
N GLN A 18 9.56 -0.16 0.05
CA GLN A 18 10.05 0.22 -1.25
C GLN A 18 8.97 1.02 -1.98
N VAL A 19 9.35 2.17 -2.52
CA VAL A 19 8.49 2.91 -3.45
C VAL A 19 8.74 2.36 -4.84
N ILE A 20 7.67 1.99 -5.53
CA ILE A 20 7.72 1.46 -6.89
C ILE A 20 6.71 2.22 -7.76
N ASP A 21 6.92 2.16 -9.07
CA ASP A 21 5.88 2.58 -10.00
C ASP A 21 4.68 1.64 -9.84
N ALA A 22 3.49 2.23 -9.84
CA ALA A 22 2.28 1.43 -9.69
C ALA A 22 2.17 0.48 -10.89
N PRO A 23 2.03 -0.85 -10.68
CA PRO A 23 1.89 -1.78 -11.78
C PRO A 23 0.69 -1.38 -12.64
N ARG A 24 0.89 -1.20 -13.94
CA ARG A 24 -0.18 -0.80 -14.88
C ARG A 24 -1.39 -1.73 -14.85
N THR A 25 -1.16 -2.99 -14.47
CA THR A 25 -2.18 -4.03 -14.31
C THR A 25 -3.03 -3.88 -13.05
N LEU A 26 -2.55 -3.18 -12.02
CA LEU A 26 -3.23 -3.04 -10.73
C LEU A 26 -3.90 -1.68 -10.56
N SER A 27 -3.44 -0.64 -11.25
CA SER A 27 -4.03 0.69 -11.09
C SER A 27 -3.88 1.52 -12.35
N ALA A 28 -4.99 1.75 -13.06
CA ALA A 28 -5.06 2.68 -14.17
C ALA A 28 -4.91 4.16 -13.72
N GLU A 29 -5.05 4.44 -12.42
CA GLU A 29 -5.13 5.81 -11.89
C GLU A 29 -4.15 6.14 -10.75
N CYS A 30 -3.27 5.21 -10.34
CA CYS A 30 -2.24 5.51 -9.35
C CYS A 30 -0.93 5.91 -10.02
N GLY A 31 -0.36 7.04 -9.62
CA GLY A 31 0.97 7.45 -10.07
C GLY A 31 2.13 6.77 -9.32
N MET A 32 1.87 6.03 -8.24
CA MET A 32 2.90 5.45 -7.37
C MET A 32 2.32 4.33 -6.49
N ALA A 33 3.11 3.29 -6.20
CA ALA A 33 2.80 2.26 -5.23
C ALA A 33 3.91 2.14 -4.17
N VAL A 34 3.53 1.66 -2.98
CA VAL A 34 4.47 1.38 -1.88
C VAL A 34 4.32 -0.07 -1.48
N ARG A 35 5.41 -0.83 -1.60
CA ARG A 35 5.51 -2.21 -1.18
C ARG A 35 6.21 -2.28 0.18
N PHE A 36 5.66 -3.06 1.10
CA PHE A 36 6.23 -3.30 2.41
C PHE A 36 5.78 -4.67 2.93
N GLU A 37 6.48 -5.16 3.93
CA GLU A 37 6.15 -6.42 4.60
C GLU A 37 5.64 -6.12 6.01
N LEU A 38 4.61 -6.84 6.44
CA LEU A 38 4.10 -6.80 7.80
C LEU A 38 4.11 -8.22 8.37
N VAL A 39 4.46 -8.33 9.65
CA VAL A 39 4.41 -9.59 10.40
C VAL A 39 2.97 -10.01 10.70
N GLU A 40 2.05 -9.04 10.80
CA GLU A 40 0.61 -9.27 10.95
C GLU A 40 -0.18 -8.49 9.90
N LEU A 41 -1.34 -9.00 9.48
CA LEU A 41 -2.24 -8.31 8.56
C LEU A 41 -2.95 -7.11 9.23
N ARG A 42 -3.32 -7.20 10.51
CA ARG A 42 -4.15 -6.19 11.19
C ARG A 42 -3.68 -4.72 11.10
N PRO A 43 -2.38 -4.39 11.11
CA PRO A 43 -1.91 -3.01 11.04
C PRO A 43 -2.22 -2.28 9.72
N TYR A 44 -2.38 -2.98 8.58
CA TYR A 44 -2.50 -2.31 7.27
C TYR A 44 -3.73 -1.39 7.20
N LEU A 45 -4.83 -1.73 7.89
CA LEU A 45 -6.06 -0.95 7.90
C LEU A 45 -5.82 0.49 8.37
N THR A 46 -4.89 0.69 9.32
CA THR A 46 -4.58 2.02 9.83
C THR A 46 -3.78 2.87 8.85
N LEU A 47 -3.26 2.28 7.78
CA LEU A 47 -2.53 2.97 6.72
C LEU A 47 -3.48 3.52 5.66
N ILE A 48 -4.71 3.00 5.56
CA ILE A 48 -5.75 3.45 4.64
C ILE A 48 -6.19 4.87 5.02
N ASN A 49 -6.22 5.74 4.02
CA ASN A 49 -6.64 7.13 4.14
C ASN A 49 -7.10 7.64 2.77
N SER A 50 -7.53 8.90 2.67
CA SER A 50 -8.06 9.51 1.44
C SER A 50 -7.09 9.58 0.25
N GLN A 51 -5.84 9.16 0.40
CA GLN A 51 -4.83 9.11 -0.66
C GLN A 51 -4.41 7.69 -1.02
N VAL A 52 -4.94 6.69 -0.31
CA VAL A 52 -4.77 5.27 -0.66
C VAL A 52 -5.94 4.89 -1.52
N LYS A 53 -5.67 4.43 -2.75
CA LYS A 53 -6.71 3.96 -3.69
C LYS A 53 -6.98 2.48 -3.58
N ALA A 54 -5.96 1.69 -3.27
CA ALA A 54 -6.12 0.26 -3.06
C ALA A 54 -4.97 -0.29 -2.22
N VAL A 55 -5.22 -1.43 -1.58
CA VAL A 55 -4.27 -2.23 -0.83
C VAL A 55 -4.34 -3.66 -1.37
N TYR A 56 -3.19 -4.18 -1.77
CA TYR A 56 -3.07 -5.54 -2.27
C TYR A 56 -2.16 -6.37 -1.37
N GLN A 57 -2.54 -7.61 -1.12
CA GLN A 57 -1.64 -8.63 -0.62
C GLN A 57 -0.91 -9.27 -1.79
N VAL A 58 0.41 -9.31 -1.70
CA VAL A 58 1.25 -10.03 -2.68
C VAL A 58 1.46 -11.46 -2.15
N THR A 59 1.06 -12.45 -2.93
CA THR A 59 1.27 -13.88 -2.67
C THR A 59 2.03 -14.52 -3.83
N ALA A 60 2.41 -15.78 -3.70
CA ALA A 60 3.02 -16.53 -4.81
C ALA A 60 2.07 -16.68 -6.01
N GLU A 61 0.76 -16.61 -5.78
CA GLU A 61 -0.29 -16.76 -6.79
C GLU A 61 -0.62 -15.43 -7.50
N GLY A 62 -0.17 -14.30 -6.94
CA GLY A 62 -0.32 -12.99 -7.55
C GLY A 62 -0.71 -11.90 -6.55
N TYR A 63 -1.60 -11.02 -6.97
CA TYR A 63 -2.07 -9.88 -6.17
C TYR A 63 -3.54 -10.11 -5.77
N HIS A 64 -3.81 -10.08 -4.46
CA HIS A 64 -5.15 -10.15 -3.93
C HIS A 64 -5.56 -8.79 -3.36
N VAL A 65 -6.74 -8.30 -3.73
CA VAL A 65 -7.28 -7.05 -3.19
C VAL A 65 -7.66 -7.28 -1.72
N LEU A 66 -7.02 -6.56 -0.81
CA LEU A 66 -7.42 -6.51 0.60
C LEU A 66 -8.40 -5.36 0.87
N TRP A 67 -8.25 -4.28 0.11
CA TRP A 67 -9.13 -3.11 0.19
C TRP A 67 -8.98 -2.28 -1.08
N GLN A 68 -10.07 -1.67 -1.54
CA GLN A 68 -10.07 -0.73 -2.65
C GLN A 68 -11.08 0.38 -2.37
N ASP A 69 -10.74 1.60 -2.76
CA ASP A 69 -11.64 2.75 -2.74
C ASP A 69 -12.73 2.51 -3.79
N GLU A 70 -13.99 2.35 -3.38
CA GLU A 70 -15.14 2.11 -4.26
C GLU A 70 -15.69 3.41 -4.89
N GLN A 71 -14.91 4.50 -4.88
CA GLN A 71 -15.30 5.82 -5.40
C GLN A 71 -15.00 6.00 -6.88
#